data_AF-A0A6J6C8T5-F1
#
_entry.id   AF-A0A6J6C8T5-F1
#
_cell.length_a   1.000
_cell.length_b   1.000
_cell.length_c   1.000
_cell.angle_alpha   90.00
_cell.angle_beta   90.00
_cell.angle_gamma   90.00
#
_symmetry.space_group_name_H-M   'P 1'
#
loop_
_entity.id
_entity.type
_entity.pdbx_description
1 polymer ?
#
loop_
_entity_poly.entity_id
_entity_poly.type
_entity_poly.pdbx_seq_one_letter_code
_entity_poly.pdbx_strand_id
1 'polypeptide(L)' 'MLDLLKPKVAIISVGEGNSYGHPDPSFIGELRRRKIQVWRTDQSGGVSVASPNKIRVTGKEWWRIKWG' A
#
# COMPACT_ATOMS: atom_id res chain seq x y z
N MET A 1 1.33 3.46 -19.23
CA MET A 1 0.37 2.61 -18.48
C MET A 1 -0.44 3.40 -17.44
N LEU A 2 0.22 4.15 -16.53
CA LEU A 2 -0.49 4.97 -15.52
C LEU A 2 -1.43 6.01 -16.15
N ASP A 3 -1.04 6.62 -17.28
CA ASP A 3 -1.87 7.59 -18.00
C ASP A 3 -3.15 7.01 -18.60
N LEU A 4 -3.12 5.72 -18.97
CA LEU A 4 -4.27 4.99 -19.53
C LEU A 4 -5.21 4.53 -18.42
N LEU A 5 -4.66 3.94 -17.35
CA LEU A 5 -5.45 3.37 -16.25
C LEU A 5 -6.04 4.44 -15.32
N LYS A 6 -5.34 5.58 -15.17
CA LYS A 6 -5.69 6.66 -14.23
C LYS A 6 -6.12 6.12 -12.85
N PRO A 7 -5.30 5.27 -12.21
CA PRO A 7 -5.70 4.61 -10.98
C PRO A 7 -5.88 5.64 -9.86
N LYS A 8 -6.87 5.42 -9.00
CA LYS A 8 -7.03 6.22 -7.77
C LYS A 8 -6.14 5.70 -6.64
N VAL A 9 -5.80 4.41 -6.68
CA VAL A 9 -5.12 3.69 -5.61
C VAL A 9 -4.10 2.74 -6.21
N ALA A 10 -2.95 2.60 -5.55
CA ALA A 10 -1.92 1.60 -5.81
C ALA A 10 -1.67 0.80 -4.53
N ILE A 11 -1.65 -0.54 -4.64
CA ILE A 11 -1.36 -1.45 -3.53
C ILE A 11 -0.03 -2.13 -3.83
N ILE A 12 0.89 -2.04 -2.88
CA ILE A 12 2.25 -2.55 -2.97
C ILE A 12 2.40 -3.65 -1.92
N SER A 13 2.65 -4.88 -2.38
CA SER A 13 2.75 -6.07 -1.53
C SER A 13 4.19 -6.40 -1.08
N VAL A 14 5.15 -5.53 -1.41
CA VAL A 14 6.57 -5.65 -1.04
C VAL A 14 6.96 -4.51 -0.11
N GLY A 15 8.00 -4.75 0.69
CA GLY A 15 8.48 -3.81 1.69
C GLY A 15 9.92 -3.36 1.51
N GLU A 16 10.33 -2.45 2.38
CA GLU A 16 11.69 -1.93 2.43
C GLU A 16 12.72 -3.06 2.61
N GLY A 17 13.88 -2.94 1.96
CA GLY A 17 14.93 -3.96 2.02
C GLY A 17 14.67 -5.20 1.17
N ASN A 18 13.67 -5.19 0.27
CA ASN A 18 13.52 -6.26 -0.72
C ASN A 18 14.76 -6.34 -1.62
N SER A 19 15.31 -7.54 -1.80
CA SER A 19 16.57 -7.79 -2.52
C SER A 19 16.58 -7.36 -3.98
N TYR A 20 15.41 -7.15 -4.59
CA TYR A 20 15.29 -6.64 -5.95
C TYR A 20 15.32 -5.10 -6.02
N GLY A 21 15.51 -4.41 -4.89
CA GLY A 21 15.53 -2.94 -4.82
C GLY A 21 14.13 -2.32 -4.76
N HIS A 22 13.12 -3.09 -4.37
CA HIS A 22 11.75 -2.62 -4.24
C HIS A 22 11.32 -2.36 -2.79
N PRO A 23 10.23 -1.60 -2.57
CA PRO A 23 9.57 -0.76 -3.56
C PRO A 23 10.45 0.44 -3.97
N ASP A 24 10.51 0.71 -5.28
CA ASP A 24 11.38 1.75 -5.82
C ASP A 24 10.93 3.16 -5.36
N PRO A 25 11.79 3.95 -4.69
CA PRO A 25 11.43 5.27 -4.17
C PRO A 25 11.03 6.25 -5.27
N SER A 26 11.65 6.17 -6.45
CA SER A 26 11.36 7.09 -7.57
C SER A 26 9.95 6.86 -8.10
N PHE A 27 9.56 5.60 -8.25
CA PHE A 27 8.22 5.20 -8.68
C PHE A 27 7.15 5.53 -7.63
N ILE A 28 7.43 5.31 -6.33
CA ILE A 28 6.55 5.79 -5.25
C ILE A 28 6.36 7.31 -5.35
N GLY A 29 7.45 8.04 -5.60
CA GLY A 29 7.41 9.49 -5.81
C GLY A 29 6.51 9.88 -6.99
N GLU A 30 6.56 9.15 -8.10
CA GLU A 30 5.68 9.37 -9.25
C GLU A 30 4.21 9.15 -8.91
N LEU A 31 3.87 8.06 -8.22
CA LEU A 31 2.51 7.77 -7.79
C LEU A 31 1.95 8.91 -6.91
N ARG A 32 2.77 9.39 -5.96
CA ARG A 32 2.41 10.52 -5.09
C ARG A 32 2.22 11.83 -5.87
N ARG A 33 3.12 12.15 -6.82
CA ARG A 33 2.98 13.34 -7.69
C ARG A 33 1.68 13.31 -8.49
N ARG A 34 1.27 12.11 -8.94
CA ARG A 34 0.01 11.90 -9.66
C ARG A 34 -1.23 11.83 -8.75
N LYS A 35 -1.08 12.08 -7.43
CA LYS A 35 -2.15 12.01 -6.41
C LYS A 35 -2.80 10.62 -6.29
N ILE A 36 -2.05 9.57 -6.62
CA ILE A 36 -2.49 8.18 -6.45
C ILE A 36 -2.25 7.78 -5.00
N GLN A 37 -3.27 7.27 -4.31
CA GLN A 37 -3.12 6.80 -2.93
C GLN A 37 -2.32 5.51 -2.89
N VAL A 38 -1.21 5.49 -2.15
CA VAL A 38 -0.33 4.32 -2.05
C VAL A 38 -0.57 3.60 -0.73
N TRP A 39 -0.91 2.32 -0.81
CA TRP A 39 -0.99 1.40 0.32
C TRP A 39 0.11 0.36 0.25
N ARG A 40 0.79 0.15 1.37
CA ARG A 40 1.96 -0.71 1.49
C ARG A 40 1.70 -1.77 2.53
N THR A 41 1.70 -3.05 2.16
CA THR A 41 1.39 -4.14 3.11
C THR A 41 2.42 -4.24 4.23
N ASP A 42 3.68 -3.90 3.93
CA ASP A 42 4.76 -3.84 4.91
C ASP A 42 4.64 -2.65 5.87
N GLN A 43 3.77 -1.68 5.62
CA GLN A 43 3.49 -0.54 6.52
C GLN A 43 2.14 -0.69 7.22
N SER A 44 1.11 -1.03 6.44
CA SER A 44 -0.29 -1.09 6.89
C SER A 44 -0.74 -2.46 7.39
N GLY A 45 0.10 -3.50 7.24
CA GLY A 45 -0.28 -4.89 7.43
C GLY A 45 -1.10 -5.42 6.26
N GLY A 46 -1.95 -6.42 6.49
CA GLY A 46 -2.89 -6.92 5.50
C GLY A 46 -3.79 -5.81 4.96
N VAL A 47 -3.96 -5.78 3.63
CA VAL A 47 -4.83 -4.83 2.92
C VAL A 47 -5.95 -5.63 2.25
N SER A 48 -7.20 -5.28 2.51
CA SER A 48 -8.38 -5.87 1.87
C SER A 48 -9.14 -4.80 1.09
N VAL A 49 -9.53 -5.14 -0.15
CA VAL A 49 -10.28 -4.25 -1.04
C VAL A 49 -11.63 -4.87 -1.33
N ALA A 50 -12.69 -4.09 -1.20
CA ALA A 50 -14.04 -4.49 -1.59
C ALA A 50 -14.70 -3.41 -2.45
N SER A 51 -15.50 -3.84 -3.42
CA SER A 51 -16.32 -2.96 -4.23
C SER A 51 -17.43 -2.32 -3.38
N PRO A 52 -17.91 -1.11 -3.74
CA PRO A 52 -17.45 -0.28 -4.85
C PRO A 52 -16.22 0.58 -4.53
N ASN A 53 -15.93 0.91 -3.26
CA ASN A 53 -14.79 1.76 -2.85
C ASN A 53 -14.41 1.55 -1.35
N LYS A 54 -14.18 0.32 -0.91
CA LYS A 54 -13.78 0.02 0.47
C LYS A 54 -12.37 -0.52 0.53
N ILE A 55 -11.51 0.12 1.32
CA ILE A 55 -10.18 -0.39 1.67
C ILE A 55 -10.13 -0.54 3.18
N ARG A 56 -9.76 -1.73 3.64
CA ARG A 56 -9.48 -2.02 5.06
C ARG A 56 -8.03 -2.40 5.19
N VAL A 57 -7.40 -1.87 6.23
CA VAL A 57 -6.05 -2.27 6.64
C VAL A 57 -6.15 -2.83 8.04
N THR A 58 -5.45 -3.91 8.30
CA THR A 58 -5.56 -4.61 9.58
C THR A 58 -4.63 -3.98 10.65
N GLY A 59 -3.75 -3.04 10.28
CA GLY A 59 -2.74 -2.45 11.16
C GLY A 59 -1.52 -3.37 11.30
N LYS A 60 -0.50 -3.02 12.10
CA LYS A 60 0.62 -3.93 12.44
C LYS A 60 0.48 -4.58 13.82
N GLU A 61 -0.66 -4.35 14.48
CA GLU A 61 -0.80 -4.55 15.93
C GLU A 61 -1.88 -5.57 16.30
N TRP A 62 -2.14 -6.56 15.46
CA TRP A 62 -3.17 -7.57 15.70
C TRP A 62 -2.82 -8.41 16.94
N TRP A 63 -1.52 -8.48 17.24
CA TRP A 63 -0.89 -9.12 18.40
C TRP A 63 -0.76 -8.20 19.62
N ARG A 64 -1.08 -6.90 19.52
CA ARG A 64 -0.99 -5.95 20.64
C ARG A 64 -2.30 -5.85 21.42
N ILE A 65 -3.04 -6.97 21.50
CA ILE A 65 -4.19 -7.11 22.39
C ILE A 65 -3.62 -7.24 23.81
N LYS A 66 -3.69 -6.16 24.59
CA LYS A 66 -3.56 -6.26 26.03
C LYS A 66 -4.90 -6.75 26.58
N TRP A 67 -4.93 -8.00 27.04
CA TRP A 67 -5.96 -8.44 27.97
C TRP A 67 -5.64 -7.79 29.31
N GLY A 68 -6.46 -6.81 29.69
CA GLY A 68 -6.56 -6.36 31.07
C GLY A 68 -7.44 -7.31 31.87
#